data_AF-L8M5J4-F1
#
_entry.id   AF-L8M5J4-F1
#
_cell.length_a   1.000
_cell.length_b   1.000
_cell.length_c   1.000
_cell.angle_alpha   90.00
_cell.angle_beta   90.00
_cell.angle_gamma   90.00
#
_symmetry.space_group_name_H-M   'P 1'
#
loop_
_entity.id
_entity.type
_entity.pdbx_description
1 polymer ?
#
loop_
_entity_poly.entity_id
_entity_poly.type
_entity_poly.pdbx_seq_one_letter_code
_entity_poly.pdbx_strand_id
1 'polypeptide(L)'
;MSKKRTGSEKRKRQEVFRFRVTEQEKQQIQEDAERAGITPGYYARKILVNAPVPPQAKRPPVEIELLRKTLAELNKIGNNINQLSRRHNQGFPPYKQEVEAEMEILNFTIEQVLQALGRSAANDN
;
A
#
# COMPACT_ATOMS: atom_id res chain seq x y z
N MET A 1 -13.09 -25.05 4.72
CA MET A 1 -14.24 -24.61 3.90
C MET A 1 -13.76 -23.52 2.93
N SER A 2 -13.81 -23.77 1.61
CA SER A 2 -13.30 -22.85 0.58
C SER A 2 -14.33 -21.76 0.24
N LYS A 3 -13.94 -20.48 0.35
CA LYS A 3 -14.81 -19.32 0.13
C LYS A 3 -15.15 -19.19 -1.35
N LYS A 4 -16.41 -19.48 -1.74
CA LYS A 4 -16.91 -19.33 -3.12
C LYS A 4 -16.74 -17.88 -3.58
N ARG A 5 -15.98 -17.67 -4.67
CA ARG A 5 -15.82 -16.38 -5.34
C ARG A 5 -17.11 -16.02 -6.07
N THR A 6 -17.88 -15.08 -5.54
CA THR A 6 -19.10 -14.52 -6.14
C THR A 6 -18.72 -13.54 -7.27
N GLY A 7 -18.36 -14.09 -8.43
CA GLY A 7 -18.26 -13.34 -9.68
C GLY A 7 -19.24 -13.93 -10.69
N SER A 8 -20.15 -13.13 -11.24
CA SER A 8 -21.07 -13.56 -12.31
C SER A 8 -20.30 -14.18 -13.48
N GLU A 9 -20.56 -15.45 -13.80
CA GLU A 9 -19.89 -16.19 -14.88
C GLU A 9 -20.00 -15.52 -16.26
N LYS A 10 -21.03 -14.71 -16.48
CA LYS A 10 -21.27 -13.97 -17.74
C LYS A 10 -20.18 -12.95 -18.08
N ARG A 11 -19.26 -12.65 -17.15
CA ARG A 11 -18.19 -11.65 -17.32
C ARG A 11 -16.79 -12.24 -17.56
N LYS A 12 -16.68 -13.56 -17.75
CA LYS A 12 -15.40 -14.22 -18.07
C LYS A 12 -14.97 -13.85 -19.49
N ARG A 13 -13.96 -12.98 -19.62
CA ARG A 13 -13.29 -12.67 -20.89
C ARG A 13 -12.32 -13.83 -21.18
N GLN A 14 -12.72 -14.74 -22.07
CA GLN A 14 -11.98 -15.98 -22.33
C GLN A 14 -10.93 -15.81 -23.45
N GLU A 15 -11.17 -14.89 -24.38
CA GLU A 15 -10.27 -14.58 -25.49
C GLU A 15 -9.08 -13.72 -25.05
N VAL A 16 -7.88 -14.07 -25.51
CA VAL A 16 -6.63 -13.38 -25.17
C VAL A 16 -5.95 -12.85 -26.43
N PHE A 17 -5.72 -11.54 -26.47
CA PHE A 17 -4.94 -10.89 -27.52
C PHE A 17 -3.49 -10.71 -27.05
N ARG A 18 -2.52 -11.29 -27.77
CA ARG A 18 -1.08 -11.21 -27.44
C ARG A 18 -0.32 -10.58 -28.61
N PHE A 19 0.56 -9.63 -28.31
CA PHE A 19 1.48 -9.03 -29.28
C PHE A 19 2.85 -8.85 -28.61
N ARG A 20 3.91 -8.82 -29.42
CA ARG A 20 5.25 -8.51 -28.94
C ARG A 20 5.42 -6.99 -28.88
N VAL A 21 6.12 -6.54 -27.85
CA VAL A 21 6.47 -5.13 -27.64
C VAL A 21 7.96 -5.04 -27.33
N THR A 22 8.55 -3.92 -27.71
CA THR A 22 9.85 -3.49 -27.22
C THR A 22 9.79 -3.11 -25.74
N GLU A 23 10.95 -2.96 -25.12
CA GLU A 23 11.04 -2.53 -23.72
C GLU A 23 10.50 -1.11 -23.51
N GLN A 24 10.82 -0.19 -24.43
CA GLN A 24 10.29 1.18 -24.42
C GLN A 24 8.75 1.22 -24.52
N GLU A 25 8.18 0.46 -25.45
CA GLU A 25 6.71 0.38 -25.59
C GLU A 25 6.05 -0.20 -24.34
N LYS A 26 6.66 -1.23 -23.73
CA LYS A 26 6.16 -1.81 -22.49
C LYS A 26 6.16 -0.78 -21.35
N GLN A 27 7.23 0.01 -21.23
CA GLN A 27 7.35 1.05 -20.22
C GLN A 27 6.31 2.16 -20.45
N GLN A 28 6.16 2.63 -21.69
CA GLN A 28 5.15 3.63 -22.05
C GLN A 28 3.73 3.17 -21.68
N ILE A 29 3.38 1.93 -22.03
CA ILE A 29 2.06 1.36 -21.69
C ILE A 29 1.83 1.32 -20.18
N GLN A 30 2.88 1.02 -19.41
CA GLN A 30 2.80 0.97 -17.96
C GLN A 30 2.58 2.38 -17.38
N GLU A 31 3.37 3.36 -17.79
CA GLU A 31 3.29 4.75 -17.31
C GLU A 31 1.95 5.39 -17.66
N ASP A 32 1.43 5.16 -18.86
CA ASP A 32 0.12 5.67 -19.26
C ASP A 32 -1.01 5.01 -18.46
N ALA A 33 -0.92 3.71 -18.20
CA ALA A 33 -1.88 3.00 -17.38
C ALA A 33 -1.86 3.52 -15.93
N GLU A 34 -0.67 3.81 -15.39
CA GLU A 34 -0.47 4.43 -14.08
C GLU A 34 -1.09 5.82 -14.01
N ARG A 35 -0.82 6.68 -15.00
CA ARG A 35 -1.42 8.01 -15.12
C ARG A 35 -2.95 7.96 -15.22
N ALA A 36 -3.48 6.96 -15.91
CA ALA A 36 -4.90 6.71 -16.01
C ALA A 36 -5.51 6.03 -14.76
N GLY A 37 -4.69 5.67 -13.77
CA GLY A 37 -5.11 5.03 -12.53
C GLY A 37 -5.70 3.64 -12.73
N ILE A 38 -5.33 2.93 -13.80
CA ILE A 38 -5.90 1.63 -14.18
C ILE A 38 -4.81 0.60 -14.50
N THR A 39 -5.18 -0.68 -14.60
CA THR A 39 -4.23 -1.72 -14.99
C THR A 39 -3.91 -1.65 -16.49
N PRO A 40 -2.70 -2.07 -16.94
CA PRO A 40 -2.33 -2.06 -18.37
C PRO A 40 -3.34 -2.77 -19.29
N GLY A 41 -3.92 -3.88 -18.86
CA GLY A 41 -4.94 -4.59 -19.64
C GLY A 41 -6.28 -3.84 -19.76
N TYR A 42 -6.63 -2.99 -18.77
CA TYR A 42 -7.77 -2.08 -18.89
C TYR A 42 -7.42 -0.83 -19.68
N TYR A 43 -6.20 -0.32 -19.57
CA TYR A 43 -5.70 0.77 -20.40
C TYR A 43 -5.73 0.39 -21.88
N ALA A 44 -5.16 -0.76 -22.24
CA ALA A 44 -5.22 -1.28 -23.61
C ALA A 44 -6.67 -1.43 -24.11
N ARG A 45 -7.59 -1.95 -23.27
CA ARG A 45 -9.00 -2.08 -23.65
C ARG A 45 -9.70 -0.73 -23.82
N LYS A 46 -9.38 0.25 -22.96
CA LYS A 46 -9.89 1.62 -23.06
C LYS A 46 -9.47 2.24 -24.40
N ILE A 47 -8.22 2.07 -24.81
CA ILE A 47 -7.72 2.61 -26.08
C ILE A 47 -8.29 1.85 -27.28
N LEU A 48 -8.26 0.51 -27.26
CA LEU A 48 -8.58 -0.32 -28.44
C LEU A 48 -10.09 -0.39 -28.76
N VAL A 49 -10.96 -0.35 -27.75
CA VAL A 49 -12.41 -0.53 -27.95
C VAL A 49 -13.27 0.48 -27.19
N ASN A 50 -12.65 1.59 -26.73
CA ASN A 50 -13.30 2.65 -25.94
C ASN A 50 -14.12 2.12 -24.74
N ALA A 51 -13.63 1.05 -24.11
CA ALA A 51 -14.37 0.40 -23.04
C ALA A 51 -14.46 1.27 -21.78
N PRO A 52 -15.61 1.32 -21.11
CA PRO A 52 -15.74 1.98 -19.82
C PRO A 52 -14.87 1.28 -18.77
N VAL A 53 -14.25 2.08 -17.91
CA VAL A 53 -13.40 1.61 -16.82
C VAL A 53 -14.27 1.25 -15.61
N PRO A 54 -14.38 -0.04 -15.22
CA PRO A 54 -15.12 -0.41 -14.02
C PRO A 54 -14.34 0.00 -12.76
N PRO A 55 -15.02 0.23 -11.62
CA PRO A 55 -14.37 0.62 -10.37
C PRO A 55 -13.26 -0.34 -9.91
N GLN A 56 -13.41 -1.64 -10.21
CA GLN A 56 -12.41 -2.67 -9.87
C GLN A 56 -11.12 -2.60 -10.68
N ALA A 57 -11.14 -1.89 -11.82
CA ALA A 57 -9.96 -1.68 -12.64
C ALA A 57 -9.11 -0.51 -12.15
N LYS A 58 -9.68 0.34 -11.27
CA LYS A 58 -8.94 1.44 -10.66
C LYS A 58 -7.89 0.84 -9.73
N ARG A 59 -6.63 1.20 -9.94
CA ARG A 59 -5.58 0.94 -8.96
C ARG A 59 -5.96 1.68 -7.68
N PRO A 60 -5.80 1.07 -6.49
CA PRO A 60 -5.86 1.85 -5.27
C PRO A 60 -4.84 2.99 -5.43
N PRO A 61 -5.20 4.25 -5.14
CA PRO A 61 -4.26 5.36 -5.15
C PRO A 61 -2.98 4.95 -4.43
N VAL A 62 -1.81 5.36 -4.94
CA VAL A 62 -0.50 5.08 -4.33
C VAL A 62 -0.51 5.43 -2.83
N GLU A 63 -1.28 6.46 -2.46
CA GLU A 63 -1.58 6.88 -1.09
C GLU A 63 -2.19 5.78 -0.21
N ILE A 64 -3.03 4.89 -0.73
CA ILE A 64 -3.65 3.79 0.05
C ILE A 64 -2.64 2.68 0.36
N GLU A 65 -1.71 2.39 -0.55
CA GLU A 65 -0.64 1.41 -0.28
C GLU A 65 0.35 1.95 0.75
N LEU A 66 0.74 3.21 0.61
CA LEU A 66 1.57 3.91 1.58
C LEU A 66 0.88 3.94 2.96
N LEU A 67 -0.39 4.34 3.01
CA LEU A 67 -1.19 4.36 4.23
C LEU A 67 -1.28 2.98 4.89
N ARG A 68 -1.42 1.90 4.10
CA ARG A 68 -1.43 0.53 4.63
C ARG A 68 -0.11 0.13 5.24
N LYS A 69 1.03 0.50 4.64
CA LYS A 69 2.36 0.24 5.20
C LYS A 69 2.54 1.01 6.51
N THR A 70 2.22 2.29 6.51
CA THR A 70 2.25 3.14 7.71
C THR A 70 1.39 2.59 8.84
N LEU A 71 0.15 2.18 8.56
CA LEU A 71 -0.74 1.57 9.55
C LEU A 71 -0.19 0.25 10.12
N ALA A 72 0.51 -0.55 9.31
CA ALA A 72 1.11 -1.80 9.78
C ALA A 72 2.28 -1.54 10.75
N GLU A 73 3.10 -0.53 10.48
CA GLU A 73 4.21 -0.12 11.35
C GLU A 73 3.71 0.46 12.68
N LEU A 74 2.70 1.34 12.65
CA LEU A 74 2.06 1.86 13.85
C LEU A 74 1.46 0.75 14.74
N ASN A 75 0.83 -0.26 14.12
CA ASN A 75 0.30 -1.41 14.87
C ASN A 75 1.40 -2.24 15.56
N LYS A 76 2.58 -2.37 14.95
CA LYS A 76 3.72 -3.04 15.60
C LYS A 76 4.18 -2.27 16.84
N ILE A 77 4.34 -0.96 16.73
CA ILE A 77 4.78 -0.12 17.84
C ILE A 77 3.74 -0.15 18.98
N GLY A 78 2.45 -0.02 18.65
CA GLY A 78 1.38 -0.12 19.65
C GLY A 78 1.38 -1.46 20.40
N ASN A 79 1.67 -2.56 19.69
CA ASN A 79 1.82 -3.88 20.33
C ASN A 79 3.03 -3.96 21.27
N ASN A 80 4.15 -3.33 20.92
CA ASN A 80 5.35 -3.32 21.74
C ASN A 80 5.15 -2.47 23.01
N ILE A 81 4.53 -1.29 22.88
CA ILE A 81 4.14 -0.47 24.04
C ILE A 81 3.21 -1.26 24.96
N ASN A 82 2.20 -1.94 24.40
CA ASN A 82 1.27 -2.75 25.19
C ASN A 82 1.98 -3.91 25.93
N GLN A 83 3.01 -4.51 25.32
CA GLN A 83 3.84 -5.54 25.98
C GLN A 83 4.66 -4.95 27.13
N LEU A 84 5.26 -3.77 26.94
CA LEU A 84 6.00 -3.05 27.98
C LEU A 84 5.08 -2.70 29.17
N SER A 85 3.89 -2.16 28.90
CA SER A 85 2.89 -1.85 29.93
C SER A 85 2.43 -3.10 30.67
N ARG A 86 2.21 -4.22 29.97
CA ARG A 86 1.83 -5.49 30.61
C ARG A 86 2.91 -6.02 31.55
N ARG A 87 4.18 -6.00 31.14
CA ARG A 87 5.28 -6.40 32.03
C ARG A 87 5.41 -5.49 33.24
N HIS A 88 5.25 -4.18 33.04
CA HIS A 88 5.27 -3.21 34.14
C HIS A 88 4.15 -3.50 35.15
N ASN A 89 2.93 -3.73 34.66
CA ASN A 89 1.78 -4.09 35.49
C ASN A 89 1.94 -5.45 36.20
N GLN A 90 2.83 -6.32 35.71
CA GLN A 90 3.19 -7.60 36.34
C GLN A 90 4.28 -7.43 37.43
N GLY A 91 4.69 -6.21 37.74
CA GLY A 91 5.68 -5.91 38.79
C GLY A 91 7.14 -5.99 38.35
N PHE A 92 7.39 -6.19 37.04
CA PHE A 92 8.74 -6.15 36.49
C PHE A 92 9.08 -4.70 36.11
N PRO A 93 10.16 -4.10 36.65
CA PRO A 93 10.58 -2.77 36.24
C PRO A 93 11.00 -2.83 34.77
N PRO A 94 10.57 -1.88 33.92
CA PRO A 94 11.03 -1.84 32.54
C PRO A 94 12.54 -1.58 32.51
N TYR A 95 13.29 -2.38 31.76
CA TYR A 95 14.69 -2.06 31.48
C TYR A 95 14.74 -0.79 30.65
N LYS A 96 15.43 0.24 31.15
CA LYS A 96 15.56 1.55 30.51
C LYS A 96 15.98 1.45 29.03
N GLN A 97 16.87 0.51 28.73
CA GLN A 97 17.37 0.22 27.38
C GLN A 97 16.29 -0.28 26.41
N GLU A 98 15.34 -1.09 26.90
CA GLU A 98 14.24 -1.61 26.06
C GLU A 98 13.23 -0.50 25.72
N VAL A 99 13.01 0.43 26.65
CA VAL A 99 12.15 1.60 26.42
C VAL A 99 12.80 2.58 25.45
N GLU A 100 14.11 2.84 25.61
CA GLU A 100 14.88 3.71 24.72
C GLU A 100 14.93 3.16 23.28
N ALA A 101 15.18 1.87 23.11
CA ALA A 101 15.18 1.24 21.79
C ALA A 101 13.80 1.31 21.10
N GLU A 102 12.71 1.12 21.84
CA GLU A 102 11.36 1.19 21.28
C GLU A 102 10.96 2.63 20.91
N MET A 103 11.39 3.61 21.70
CA MET A 103 11.25 5.04 21.40
C MET A 103 12.02 5.44 20.15
N GLU A 104 13.21 4.87 19.93
CA GLU A 104 14.03 5.12 18.75
C GLU A 104 13.35 4.59 17.47
N ILE A 105 12.78 3.38 17.53
CA ILE A 105 11.98 2.80 16.44
C ILE A 105 10.72 3.63 16.15
N LEU A 106 10.03 4.09 17.20
CA LEU A 106 8.86 4.96 17.07
C LEU A 106 9.22 6.28 16.37
N ASN A 107 10.29 6.95 16.80
CA ASN A 107 10.73 8.22 16.22
C ASN A 107 11.13 8.06 14.74
N PHE A 108 11.88 7.01 14.42
CA PHE A 108 12.25 6.68 13.04
C PHE A 108 11.02 6.45 12.15
N THR A 109 10.02 5.73 12.68
CA THR A 109 8.76 5.46 11.96
C THR A 109 7.98 6.76 11.74
N ILE A 110 7.91 7.65 12.74
CA ILE A 110 7.28 8.97 12.62
C ILE A 110 7.97 9.80 11.54
N GLU A 111 9.30 9.83 11.50
CA GLU A 111 10.05 10.56 10.46
C GLU A 111 9.76 10.05 9.06
N GLN A 112 9.73 8.74 8.85
CA GLN A 112 9.40 8.16 7.56
C GLN A 112 7.97 8.49 7.12
N VAL A 113 7.03 8.52 8.07
CA VAL A 113 5.65 8.92 7.80
C VAL A 113 5.55 10.40 7.45
N LEU A 114 6.24 11.27 8.19
CA LEU A 114 6.27 12.71 7.92
C LEU A 114 6.86 13.01 6.54
N GLN A 115 8.01 12.41 6.20
CA GLN A 115 8.61 12.53 4.87
C GLN A 115 7.64 12.07 3.77
N ALA A 116 6.98 10.92 3.97
CA ALA A 116 6.04 10.39 2.99
C ALA A 116 4.77 11.25 2.83
N LEU A 117 4.42 12.05 3.84
CA LEU A 117 3.36 13.06 3.81
C LEU A 117 3.83 14.44 3.30
N GLY A 118 5.10 14.59 2.91
CA GLY A 118 5.67 15.86 2.46
C GLY A 118 5.80 16.91 3.55
N ARG A 119 5.74 16.52 4.83
CA ARG A 119 5.98 17.38 5.98
C ARG A 119 7.35 17.05 6.56
N SER A 120 8.20 18.03 6.78
CA SER A 120 9.42 17.84 7.57
C SER A 120 9.16 18.31 8.99
N ALA A 121 9.72 17.62 9.99
CA ALA A 121 9.63 17.99 11.41
C ALA A 121 10.28 19.36 11.72
N ALA A 122 10.80 20.05 10.71
CA ALA A 122 11.58 21.28 10.81
C ALA A 122 10.85 22.54 10.30
N ASN A 123 9.56 22.48 9.94
CA ASN A 123 8.87 23.64 9.36
C ASN A 123 7.58 24.00 10.13
N ASP A 124 7.75 24.37 11.39
CA ASP A 124 6.82 25.20 12.17
C ASP A 124 7.68 26.11 13.08
N ASN A 125 8.17 27.22 12.51
CA ASN A 125 8.62 28.44 13.22
C ASN A 125 8.52 29.64 12.29
#